data_AF-A0A251VTM3-F1
#
_entry.id   AF-A0A251VTM3-F1
#
_cell.length_a   1.000
_cell.length_b   1.000
_cell.length_c   1.000
_cell.angle_alpha   90.00
_cell.angle_beta   90.00
_cell.angle_gamma   90.00
#
_symmetry.space_group_name_H-M   'P 1'
#
loop_
_entity.id
_entity.type
_entity.pdbx_description
1 polymer ?
#
loop_
_entity_poly.entity_id
_entity_poly.type
_entity_poly.pdbx_seq_one_letter_code
_entity_poly.pdbx_strand_id
1 'polypeptide(L)'
;MDTSERQRPISFFLSTIKTLISFSTSSSSQTEMAKSKNHTAHNQSYKAHRNGIKKPRKHRHTSTKGMDPKFLRNQRYARKHNKQTGDSAQEE
;
A
#
# COMPACT_ATOMS: atom_id res chain seq x y z
N MET A 1 -17.78 7.48 -3.11
CA MET A 1 -18.07 6.16 -3.69
C MET A 1 -17.55 5.15 -2.71
N ASP A 2 -18.41 4.91 -1.73
CA ASP A 2 -18.28 3.90 -0.68
C ASP A 2 -18.83 2.59 -1.27
N THR A 3 -18.19 1.47 -0.96
CA THR A 3 -18.86 0.26 -0.46
C THR A 3 -17.78 -0.79 -0.19
N SER A 4 -17.72 -1.14 1.09
CA SER A 4 -17.37 -2.45 1.65
C SER A 4 -18.16 -3.59 1.00
N GLU A 5 -18.08 -4.80 1.56
CA GLU A 5 -18.93 -5.96 1.29
C GLU A 5 -18.48 -6.90 0.15
N ARG A 6 -18.55 -8.22 0.30
CA ARG A 6 -18.76 -9.14 1.43
C ARG A 6 -18.67 -10.53 0.76
N GLN A 7 -18.21 -11.54 1.51
CA GLN A 7 -18.65 -12.93 1.40
C GLN A 7 -18.28 -13.79 0.17
N ARG A 8 -17.52 -14.86 0.44
CA ARG A 8 -17.80 -16.21 -0.09
C ARG A 8 -17.78 -17.25 1.06
N PRO A 9 -18.87 -17.43 1.81
CA PRO A 9 -19.13 -18.67 2.54
C PRO A 9 -20.22 -19.46 1.80
N ILE A 10 -19.87 -20.64 1.30
CA ILE A 10 -20.86 -21.71 1.13
C ILE A 10 -20.34 -22.85 2.00
N SER A 11 -20.93 -22.91 3.18
CA SER A 11 -20.75 -23.95 4.17
C SER A 11 -21.62 -25.16 3.84
N PHE A 12 -21.10 -26.35 4.19
CA PHE A 12 -21.82 -27.61 4.42
C PHE A 12 -22.35 -28.39 3.21
N PHE A 13 -21.63 -29.45 2.83
CA PHE A 13 -22.30 -30.68 2.44
C PHE A 13 -21.49 -31.92 2.87
N LEU A 14 -22.06 -32.62 3.84
CA LEU A 14 -21.86 -34.04 4.19
C LEU A 14 -20.61 -34.45 4.99
N SER A 15 -20.85 -34.45 6.31
CA SER A 15 -20.43 -35.47 7.27
C SER A 15 -20.43 -36.90 6.70
N THR A 16 -19.38 -37.64 7.10
CA THR A 16 -19.31 -39.10 7.32
C THR A 16 -19.52 -40.05 6.15
N ILE A 17 -18.41 -40.56 5.60
CA ILE A 17 -18.14 -42.02 5.59
C ILE A 17 -16.69 -42.26 6.01
N LYS A 18 -16.58 -43.11 7.03
CA LYS A 18 -15.39 -43.64 7.68
C LYS A 18 -15.01 -44.92 6.94
N THR A 19 -13.92 -44.92 6.18
CA THR A 19 -13.36 -46.16 5.61
C THR A 19 -11.92 -46.32 6.09
N LEU A 20 -11.75 -47.34 6.92
CA LEU A 20 -10.49 -47.84 7.47
C LEU A 20 -9.54 -48.26 6.34
N ILE A 21 -8.37 -47.62 6.28
CA ILE A 21 -7.18 -48.19 5.62
C ILE A 21 -6.02 -48.08 6.61
N SER A 22 -5.64 -49.26 7.11
CA SER A 22 -4.36 -49.70 7.68
C SER A 22 -3.34 -48.65 8.15
N PHE A 23 -3.09 -48.71 9.45
CA PHE A 23 -1.88 -48.35 10.18
C PHE A 23 -0.59 -48.79 9.45
N SER A 24 0.31 -47.84 9.19
CA SER A 24 1.75 -48.09 9.07
C SER A 24 2.49 -46.91 9.69
N THR A 25 3.10 -47.15 10.84
CA THR A 25 4.03 -46.23 11.50
C THR A 25 5.36 -46.26 10.77
N SER A 26 5.57 -45.36 9.81
CA SER A 26 6.89 -45.09 9.27
C SER A 26 7.43 -43.80 9.88
N SER A 27 8.30 -44.00 10.89
CA SER A 27 9.36 -43.09 11.36
C SER A 27 9.08 -41.59 11.21
N SER A 28 8.71 -40.94 12.31
CA SER A 28 9.02 -39.53 12.51
C SER A 28 10.55 -39.38 12.58
N SER A 29 11.22 -39.38 11.43
CA SER A 29 12.55 -38.82 11.30
C SER A 29 12.41 -37.34 11.61
N GLN A 30 12.78 -36.94 12.82
CA GLN A 30 13.06 -35.54 13.12
C GLN A 30 14.22 -35.15 12.22
N THR A 31 13.90 -34.62 11.04
CA THR A 31 14.89 -33.88 10.25
C THR A 31 15.15 -32.63 11.07
N GLU A 32 16.21 -32.67 11.87
CA GLU A 32 16.87 -31.49 12.40
C GLU A 32 16.91 -30.46 11.27
N MET A 33 16.13 -29.39 11.42
CA MET A 33 16.06 -28.31 10.45
C MET A 33 17.49 -27.78 10.27
N ALA A 34 18.13 -28.11 9.16
CA ALA A 34 19.43 -27.56 8.84
C ALA A 34 19.33 -26.04 8.90
N LYS A 35 20.17 -25.41 9.74
CA LYS A 35 20.09 -23.96 10.01
C LYS A 35 20.09 -23.19 8.68
N SER A 36 18.98 -22.54 8.37
CA SER A 36 18.89 -21.64 7.23
C SER A 36 19.56 -20.30 7.54
N LYS A 37 19.93 -19.53 6.51
CA LYS A 37 20.47 -18.19 6.71
C LYS A 37 19.41 -17.27 7.33
N ASN A 38 19.73 -16.68 8.48
CA ASN A 38 18.81 -15.82 9.24
C ASN A 38 18.56 -14.45 8.59
N HIS A 39 19.50 -13.94 7.76
CA HIS A 39 19.37 -12.64 7.11
C HIS A 39 20.26 -12.52 5.86
N THR A 40 19.78 -11.85 4.81
CA THR A 40 20.59 -11.52 3.63
C THR A 40 20.11 -10.25 2.92
N ALA A 41 21.07 -9.35 2.61
CA ALA A 41 20.86 -8.17 1.78
C ALA A 41 21.34 -8.35 0.32
N HIS A 42 21.88 -9.53 -0.02
CA HIS A 42 22.70 -9.73 -1.22
C HIS A 42 21.99 -9.37 -2.54
N ASN A 43 20.69 -9.63 -2.66
CA ASN A 43 19.92 -9.39 -3.88
C ASN A 43 19.01 -8.15 -3.78
N GLN A 44 19.10 -7.37 -2.71
CA GLN A 44 18.19 -6.24 -2.50
C GLN A 44 18.50 -5.10 -3.47
N SER A 45 19.78 -4.72 -3.58
CA SER A 45 20.23 -3.66 -4.50
C SER A 45 19.91 -4.01 -5.95
N TYR A 46 20.17 -5.26 -6.35
CA TYR A 46 19.89 -5.72 -7.71
C TYR A 46 18.40 -5.61 -8.06
N LYS A 47 17.50 -6.07 -7.17
CA LYS A 47 16.04 -5.92 -7.34
C LYS A 47 15.60 -4.46 -7.39
N ALA A 48 16.15 -3.61 -6.52
CA ALA A 48 15.83 -2.18 -6.50
C ALA A 48 16.22 -1.47 -7.81
N HIS A 49 17.31 -1.91 -8.44
CA HIS A 49 17.78 -1.33 -9.70
C HIS A 49 17.20 -1.97 -10.97
N ARG A 50 16.54 -3.15 -10.91
CA ARG A 50 15.88 -3.77 -12.08
C ARG A 50 14.90 -2.82 -12.78
N ASN A 51 14.09 -2.09 -12.02
CA ASN A 51 13.15 -1.07 -12.52
C ASN A 51 13.63 0.36 -12.26
N GLY A 52 14.79 0.50 -11.62
CA GLY A 52 15.38 1.74 -11.15
C GLY A 52 14.67 2.35 -9.93
N ILE A 53 15.45 2.99 -9.06
CA ILE A 53 14.93 3.79 -7.95
C ILE A 53 14.36 5.10 -8.52
N LYS A 54 13.03 5.23 -8.52
CA LYS A 54 12.36 6.42 -9.05
C LYS A 54 12.44 7.59 -8.07
N LYS A 55 12.75 8.77 -8.60
CA LYS A 55 12.69 10.03 -7.85
C LYS A 55 11.22 10.45 -7.64
N PRO A 56 10.89 11.17 -6.56
CA PRO A 56 9.55 11.71 -6.38
C PRO A 56 9.20 12.63 -7.56
N ARG A 57 7.95 12.55 -8.02
CA ARG A 57 7.48 13.34 -9.16
C ARG A 57 7.40 14.82 -8.77
N LYS A 58 7.98 15.69 -9.59
CA LYS A 58 7.82 17.15 -9.45
C LYS A 58 6.55 17.57 -10.18
N HIS A 59 5.59 18.11 -9.45
CA HIS A 59 4.38 18.73 -10.00
C HIS A 59 4.50 20.25 -9.96
N ARG A 60 3.76 20.97 -10.82
CA ARG A 60 3.72 22.46 -10.82
C ARG A 60 3.35 23.03 -9.45
N HIS A 61 2.46 22.34 -8.74
CA HIS A 61 2.06 22.68 -7.38
C HIS A 61 2.31 21.49 -6.47
N THR A 62 3.11 21.69 -5.43
CA THR A 62 3.38 20.69 -4.39
C THR A 62 2.31 20.74 -3.30
N SER A 63 2.23 19.69 -2.49
CA SER A 63 1.31 19.68 -1.34
C SER A 63 1.72 20.71 -0.30
N THR A 64 0.78 21.55 0.16
CA THR A 64 0.97 22.50 1.26
C THR A 64 0.68 21.90 2.65
N LYS A 65 0.55 20.57 2.73
CA LYS A 65 0.30 19.85 4.00
C LYS A 65 1.51 20.04 4.92
N GLY A 66 1.24 20.47 6.17
CA GLY A 66 2.29 20.74 7.16
C GLY A 66 2.88 22.15 7.12
N MET A 67 2.39 23.03 6.24
CA MET A 67 2.73 24.46 6.26
C MET A 67 2.00 25.20 7.39
N ASP A 68 2.56 26.33 7.81
CA ASP A 68 2.01 27.17 8.87
C ASP A 68 0.53 27.54 8.59
N PRO A 69 -0.40 27.19 9.50
CA PRO A 69 -1.81 27.55 9.37
C PRO A 69 -2.04 29.06 9.20
N LYS A 70 -1.22 29.93 9.82
CA LYS A 70 -1.39 31.39 9.70
C LYS A 70 -1.04 31.86 8.28
N PHE A 71 0.07 31.38 7.73
CA PHE A 71 0.42 31.62 6.32
C PHE A 71 -0.66 31.11 5.36
N LEU A 72 -1.20 29.90 5.57
CA LEU A 72 -2.25 29.33 4.73
C LEU A 72 -3.57 30.12 4.79
N ARG A 73 -3.93 30.65 5.96
CA ARG A 73 -5.08 31.55 6.11
C ARG A 73 -4.89 32.83 5.30
N ASN A 74 -3.73 33.47 5.42
CA ASN A 74 -3.43 34.68 4.66
C ASN A 74 -3.42 34.43 3.14
N GLN A 75 -2.76 33.37 2.68
CA GLN A 75 -2.70 33.01 1.27
C GLN A 75 -4.10 32.76 0.67
N ARG A 76 -5.05 32.24 1.46
CA ARG A 76 -6.44 32.06 1.04
C ARG A 76 -7.15 33.40 0.83
N TYR A 77 -6.97 34.35 1.75
CA TYR A 77 -7.58 35.68 1.62
C TYR A 77 -6.97 36.47 0.46
N ALA A 78 -5.64 36.47 0.32
CA ALA A 78 -4.96 37.13 -0.80
C ALA A 78 -5.47 36.60 -2.16
N ARG A 79 -5.54 35.27 -2.33
CA ARG A 79 -6.07 34.66 -3.56
C ARG A 79 -7.53 35.02 -3.83
N LYS A 80 -8.36 35.18 -2.79
CA LYS A 80 -9.77 35.56 -2.94
C LYS A 80 -9.91 36.95 -3.58
N HIS A 81 -9.14 37.94 -3.13
CA HIS A 81 -9.24 39.31 -3.63
C HIS A 81 -8.47 39.54 -4.93
N ASN A 82 -7.36 38.84 -5.15
CA ASN A 82 -6.61 38.93 -6.41
C ASN A 82 -7.41 38.39 -7.61
N LYS A 83 -8.33 37.44 -7.40
CA LYS A 83 -9.15 36.89 -8.48
C LYS A 83 -10.15 37.90 -9.03
N GLN A 84 -10.73 38.73 -8.15
CA GLN A 84 -11.64 39.81 -8.53
C GLN A 84 -10.92 40.91 -9.33
N THR A 85 -9.69 41.25 -8.95
CA THR A 85 -8.87 42.24 -9.65
C THR A 85 -8.32 41.71 -10.98
N GLY A 86 -8.09 40.40 -11.08
CA GLY A 86 -7.63 39.75 -12.30
C GLY A 86 -8.68 39.80 -13.42
N ASP A 87 -9.95 39.52 -13.10
CA ASP A 87 -11.02 39.54 -14.09
C ASP A 87 -11.25 40.97 -14.66
N SER A 88 -11.11 42.02 -13.83
CA SER A 88 -11.17 43.43 -14.28
C SER A 88 -9.93 43.90 -15.06
N ALA A 89 -8.78 43.23 -14.91
CA ALA A 89 -7.54 43.56 -15.60
C ALA A 89 -7.38 42.83 -16.96
N GLN A 90 -8.30 41.93 -17.29
CA GLN A 90 -8.34 41.23 -18.59
C GLN A 90 -9.34 41.88 -19.57
N GLU A 91 -10.16 42.83 -19.10
CA GLU A 91 -11.12 43.58 -19.91
C GLU A 91 -10.57 44.94 -20.39
N GLU A 92 -9.30 45.25 -20.10
CA GLU A 92 -8.57 46.43 -20.61
C GLU A 92 -7.51 46.02 -21.65
#